data_AF-A0A0F3INY3-F1
#
_entry.id   AF-A0A0F3INY3-F1
#
_cell.length_a   1.000
_cell.length_b   1.000
_cell.length_c   1.000
_cell.angle_alpha   90.00
_cell.angle_beta   90.00
_cell.angle_gamma   90.00
#
_symmetry.space_group_name_H-M   'P 1'
#
loop_
_entity.id
_entity.type
_entity.pdbx_description
1 polymer ?
#
loop_
_entity_poly.entity_id
_entity_poly.type
_entity_poly.pdbx_seq_one_letter_code
_entity_poly.pdbx_strand_id
1 'polypeptide(L)'
;GAAIAVGALAGAAAGYFAGNSIDKGQCEQAMMARNRALDSGQIGQSIAWNEGQNRGTFTPTREGRDQSGAVCKEYEQTIYVDGKSETGIGRACRRPDGRWQIVNE
;
A
#
# COMPACT_ATOMS: atom_id res chain seq x y z
N GLY A 1 9.65 19.69 5.30
CA GLY A 1 9.54 18.94 6.56
C GLY A 1 8.69 17.74 6.31
N ALA A 2 9.29 16.54 6.30
CA ALA A 2 8.61 15.31 5.93
C ALA A 2 7.74 14.82 7.10
N ALA A 3 6.42 14.97 6.95
CA ALA A 3 5.48 14.30 7.83
C ALA A 3 5.43 12.84 7.39
N ILE A 4 6.25 12.00 8.03
CA ILE A 4 6.28 10.60 7.70
C ILE A 4 4.97 9.96 8.18
N ALA A 5 4.07 9.68 7.25
CA ALA A 5 2.99 8.72 7.49
C ALA A 5 3.58 7.30 7.44
N VAL A 6 4.47 6.96 8.39
CA VAL A 6 5.17 5.66 8.48
C VAL A 6 4.17 4.50 8.47
N GLY A 7 2.95 4.72 8.99
CA GLY A 7 1.91 3.70 9.06
C GLY A 7 1.06 3.54 7.80
N ALA A 8 1.19 4.42 6.81
CA ALA A 8 0.25 4.48 5.69
C ALA A 8 0.50 3.44 4.61
N LEU A 9 1.73 2.96 4.44
CA LEU A 9 2.16 2.06 3.35
C LEU A 9 3.11 0.99 3.87
N ALA A 10 2.80 0.45 5.05
CA ALA A 10 3.60 -0.59 5.67
C ALA A 10 3.75 -1.83 4.74
N GLY A 11 4.99 -2.32 4.67
CA GLY A 11 5.53 -3.24 3.66
C GLY A 11 6.99 -2.85 3.38
N ALA A 12 7.76 -3.66 2.64
CA ALA A 12 9.21 -3.42 2.47
C ALA A 12 9.56 -2.02 1.88
N ALA A 13 8.62 -1.38 1.18
CA ALA A 13 8.78 -0.06 0.59
C ALA A 13 8.48 1.12 1.55
N ALA A 14 7.98 0.87 2.77
CA ALA A 14 7.62 1.93 3.73
C ALA A 14 8.80 2.82 4.15
N GLY A 15 9.99 2.23 4.31
CA GLY A 15 11.22 2.98 4.61
C GLY A 15 11.62 3.95 3.48
N TYR A 16 11.30 3.59 2.24
CA TYR A 16 11.56 4.44 1.08
C TYR A 16 10.59 5.63 1.01
N PHE A 17 9.33 5.46 1.40
CA PHE A 17 8.41 6.59 1.57
C PHE A 17 8.88 7.59 2.63
N ALA A 18 9.47 7.09 3.71
CA ALA A 18 9.93 7.91 4.83
C ALA A 18 11.18 8.74 4.52
N GLY A 19 12.08 8.21 3.69
CA GLY A 19 13.36 8.86 3.38
C GLY A 19 13.32 9.84 2.20
N ASN A 20 12.28 9.81 1.37
CA ASN A 20 12.20 10.61 0.15
C ASN A 20 11.16 11.75 0.26
N SER A 21 11.20 12.67 -0.71
CA SER A 21 10.33 13.87 -0.76
C SER A 21 8.88 13.51 -1.08
N ILE A 22 8.17 12.94 -0.12
CA ILE A 22 6.74 12.64 -0.22
C ILE A 22 5.94 13.58 0.68
N ASP A 23 4.97 14.25 0.07
CA ASP A 23 4.03 15.11 0.78
C ASP A 23 2.74 14.37 1.17
N LYS A 24 1.85 15.10 1.86
CA LYS A 24 0.58 14.56 2.36
C LYS A 24 -0.37 14.14 1.24
N GLY A 25 -0.47 14.90 0.15
CA GLY A 25 -1.36 14.60 -0.97
C GLY A 25 -0.93 13.34 -1.72
N GLN A 26 0.39 13.20 -1.93
CA GLN A 26 0.98 12.00 -2.52
C GLN A 26 0.73 10.76 -1.66
N CYS A 27 0.86 10.91 -0.34
CA CYS A 27 0.57 9.84 0.60
C CYS A 27 -0.91 9.44 0.61
N GLU A 28 -1.83 10.41 0.59
CA GLU A 28 -3.27 10.18 0.52
C GLU A 28 -3.66 9.43 -0.76
N GLN A 29 -3.12 9.81 -1.92
CA GLN A 29 -3.36 9.12 -3.18
C GLN A 29 -2.87 7.67 -3.18
N ALA A 30 -1.66 7.44 -2.66
CA ALA A 30 -1.14 6.08 -2.52
C ALA A 30 -2.01 5.22 -1.59
N MET A 31 -2.49 5.77 -0.46
CA MET A 31 -3.40 5.05 0.44
C MET A 31 -4.75 4.73 -0.21
N MET A 32 -5.32 5.65 -0.99
CA MET A 32 -6.56 5.42 -1.71
C MET A 32 -6.42 4.30 -2.74
N ALA A 33 -5.32 4.28 -3.50
CA ALA A 33 -5.06 3.22 -4.48
C ALA A 33 -4.86 1.85 -3.81
N ARG A 34 -4.11 1.79 -2.71
CA ARG A 34 -3.99 0.56 -1.92
C ARG A 34 -5.36 0.08 -1.45
N ASN A 35 -6.17 0.95 -0.85
CA ASN A 35 -7.49 0.56 -0.36
C ASN A 35 -8.39 0.04 -1.50
N ARG A 36 -8.38 0.69 -2.67
CA ARG A 36 -9.08 0.18 -3.85
C ARG A 36 -8.59 -1.20 -4.27
N ALA A 37 -7.27 -1.43 -4.25
CA ALA A 37 -6.68 -2.71 -4.63
C ALA A 37 -7.10 -3.81 -3.64
N LEU A 38 -7.17 -3.49 -2.35
CA LEU A 38 -7.61 -4.42 -1.33
C LEU A 38 -9.13 -4.67 -1.36
N ASP A 39 -9.95 -3.63 -1.54
CA ASP A 39 -11.41 -3.75 -1.54
C ASP A 39 -11.96 -4.42 -2.79
N SER A 40 -11.47 -4.05 -3.97
CA SER A 40 -12.07 -4.42 -5.27
C SER A 40 -11.09 -5.05 -6.25
N GLY A 41 -9.78 -5.00 -5.96
CA GLY A 41 -8.77 -5.55 -6.85
C GLY A 41 -8.84 -7.08 -6.88
N GLN A 42 -8.88 -7.60 -8.11
CA GLN A 42 -8.69 -9.02 -8.36
C GLN A 42 -7.21 -9.40 -8.15
N ILE A 43 -6.97 -10.66 -7.78
CA ILE A 43 -5.59 -11.17 -7.69
C ILE A 43 -4.92 -11.04 -9.06
N GLY A 44 -3.73 -10.44 -9.08
CA GLY A 44 -2.95 -10.14 -10.28
C GLY A 44 -3.32 -8.83 -10.98
N GLN A 45 -4.37 -8.11 -10.55
CA GLN A 45 -4.77 -6.85 -11.16
C GLN A 45 -4.11 -5.66 -10.45
N SER A 46 -3.21 -4.97 -11.14
CA SER A 46 -2.55 -3.78 -10.61
C SER A 46 -3.46 -2.56 -10.64
N ILE A 47 -3.52 -1.83 -9.52
CA ILE A 47 -4.09 -0.49 -9.43
C ILE A 47 -2.96 0.53 -9.35
N ALA A 48 -2.90 1.43 -10.32
CA ALA A 48 -1.91 2.50 -10.36
C ALA A 48 -2.39 3.76 -9.64
N TRP A 49 -1.43 4.54 -9.15
CA TRP A 49 -1.63 5.90 -8.66
C TRP A 49 -0.51 6.81 -9.16
N ASN A 50 -0.82 8.10 -9.24
CA ASN A 50 0.13 9.14 -9.63
C ASN A 50 -0.27 10.44 -8.95
N GLU A 51 0.71 11.14 -8.40
CA GLU A 51 0.54 12.46 -7.79
C GLU A 51 1.84 13.27 -7.94
N GLY A 52 1.78 14.32 -8.77
CA GLY A 52 2.95 15.11 -9.16
C GLY A 52 3.98 14.27 -9.92
N GLN A 53 5.20 14.19 -9.38
CA GLN A 53 6.30 13.40 -9.95
C GLN A 53 6.36 11.95 -9.43
N ASN A 54 5.57 11.64 -8.40
CA ASN A 54 5.61 10.35 -7.73
C ASN A 54 4.43 9.49 -8.18
N ARG A 55 4.70 8.21 -8.44
CA ARG A 55 3.70 7.26 -8.94
C ARG A 55 3.96 5.88 -8.38
N GLY A 56 3.00 4.98 -8.54
CA GLY A 56 3.18 3.61 -8.12
C GLY A 56 2.01 2.71 -8.49
N THR A 57 2.11 1.47 -8.04
CA THR A 57 1.12 0.42 -8.24
C THR A 57 0.92 -0.39 -6.97
N PHE A 58 -0.28 -0.93 -6.81
CA PHE A 58 -0.61 -1.98 -5.85
C PHE A 58 -1.24 -3.15 -6.60
N THR A 59 -0.69 -4.34 -6.43
CA THR A 59 -1.16 -5.57 -7.07
C THR A 59 -1.50 -6.58 -5.98
N PRO A 60 -2.78 -6.92 -5.76
CA PRO A 60 -3.14 -8.02 -4.86
C PRO A 60 -2.55 -9.33 -5.39
N THR A 61 -1.84 -10.07 -4.56
CA THR A 61 -1.14 -11.31 -4.97
C THR A 61 -1.75 -12.55 -4.35
N ARG A 62 -2.36 -12.42 -3.16
CA ARG A 62 -3.04 -13.52 -2.47
C ARG A 62 -4.20 -13.00 -1.64
N GLU A 63 -5.24 -13.81 -1.50
CA GLU A 63 -6.32 -13.62 -0.53
C GLU A 63 -6.40 -14.84 0.39
N GLY A 64 -6.62 -14.61 1.68
CA GLY A 64 -6.76 -15.66 2.69
C GLY A 64 -7.52 -15.14 3.91
N ARG A 65 -7.42 -15.88 5.02
CA ARG A 65 -7.99 -15.46 6.31
C ARG A 65 -6.95 -15.58 7.42
N ASP A 66 -7.07 -14.77 8.46
CA ASP A 66 -6.31 -14.95 9.70
C ASP A 66 -6.99 -15.93 10.66
N GLN A 67 -6.38 -16.11 11.84
CA GLN A 67 -6.89 -17.01 12.89
C GLN A 67 -8.25 -16.56 13.46
N SER A 68 -8.59 -15.28 13.35
CA SER A 68 -9.89 -14.74 13.76
C SER A 68 -10.97 -14.90 12.67
N GLY A 69 -10.58 -15.37 11.48
CA GLY A 69 -11.44 -15.50 10.31
C GLY A 69 -11.55 -14.22 9.48
N ALA A 70 -10.80 -13.16 9.80
CA ALA A 70 -10.78 -11.92 9.04
C ALA A 70 -10.13 -12.12 7.67
N VAL A 71 -10.70 -11.51 6.62
CA VAL A 71 -10.13 -11.58 5.26
C VAL A 71 -8.82 -10.82 5.24
N CYS A 72 -7.76 -11.46 4.76
CA CYS A 72 -6.45 -10.84 4.57
C CYS A 72 -6.03 -10.94 3.12
N LYS A 73 -5.36 -9.90 2.62
CA LYS A 73 -4.75 -9.87 1.29
C LYS A 73 -3.28 -9.54 1.39
N GLU A 74 -2.47 -10.31 0.67
CA GLU A 74 -1.10 -9.92 0.34
C GLU A 74 -1.15 -9.06 -0.92
N TYR A 75 -0.26 -8.10 -1.01
CA TYR A 75 -0.10 -7.25 -2.18
C TYR A 75 1.37 -6.94 -2.42
N GLU A 76 1.72 -6.86 -3.68
CA GLU A 76 2.95 -6.23 -4.13
C GLU A 76 2.68 -4.73 -4.34
N GLN A 77 3.61 -3.89 -3.93
CA GLN A 77 3.60 -2.46 -4.21
C GLN A 77 4.88 -2.07 -4.94
N THR A 78 4.75 -1.26 -5.98
CA THR A 78 5.89 -0.62 -6.64
C THR A 78 5.70 0.89 -6.58
N ILE A 79 6.77 1.61 -6.28
CA ILE A 79 6.73 3.06 -6.08
C ILE A 79 7.89 3.68 -6.82
N TYR A 80 7.63 4.82 -7.45
CA TYR A 80 8.60 5.60 -8.20
C TYR A 80 8.67 6.98 -7.58
N VAL A 81 9.82 7.31 -6.99
CA VAL A 81 10.09 8.59 -6.33
C VAL A 81 11.47 9.05 -6.77
N ASP A 82 11.59 10.31 -7.18
CA ASP A 82 12.86 10.91 -7.63
C ASP A 82 13.60 10.07 -8.71
N GLY A 83 12.83 9.47 -9.63
CA GLY A 83 13.35 8.65 -10.74
C GLY A 83 13.84 7.25 -10.36
N LYS A 84 13.76 6.89 -9.08
CA LYS A 84 14.11 5.57 -8.55
C LYS A 84 12.86 4.79 -8.21
N SER A 85 12.90 3.48 -8.41
CA SER A 85 11.79 2.58 -8.12
C SER A 85 12.12 1.61 -7.00
N GLU A 86 11.19 1.40 -6.09
CA GLU A 86 11.25 0.33 -5.09
C GLU A 86 10.02 -0.55 -5.18
N THR A 87 10.22 -1.85 -4.96
CA THR A 87 9.13 -2.83 -4.87
C THR A 87 9.15 -3.47 -3.49
N GLY A 88 7.98 -3.66 -2.90
CA GLY A 88 7.83 -4.34 -1.63
C GLY A 88 6.56 -5.16 -1.57
N ILE A 89 6.52 -6.09 -0.63
CA ILE A 89 5.31 -6.87 -0.33
C ILE A 89 4.74 -6.33 0.99
N GLY A 90 3.41 -6.32 1.08
CA GLY A 90 2.68 -6.04 2.30
C GLY A 90 1.50 -7.00 2.47
N ARG A 91 1.02 -7.11 3.70
CA ARG A 91 -0.19 -7.87 4.04
C ARG A 91 -1.15 -6.97 4.80
N ALA A 92 -2.42 -7.01 4.43
CA ALA A 92 -3.47 -6.27 5.13
C ALA A 92 -4.64 -7.19 5.46
N CYS A 93 -5.20 -7.04 6.66
CA CYS A 93 -6.41 -7.75 7.09
C CYS A 93 -7.57 -6.78 7.27
N ARG A 94 -8.76 -7.19 6.84
CA ARG A 94 -9.98 -6.39 6.91
C ARG A 94 -10.57 -6.47 8.31
N ARG A 95 -10.67 -5.33 8.96
CA ARG A 95 -11.28 -5.22 10.29
C ARG A 95 -12.82 -5.28 10.23
N PRO A 96 -13.48 -5.54 11.37
CA PRO A 96 -14.95 -5.50 11.46
C PRO A 96 -15.55 -4.13 11.09
N ASP A 97 -14.80 -3.04 11.26
CA ASP A 97 -15.19 -1.69 10.84
C ASP A 97 -15.09 -1.45 9.32
N GLY A 98 -14.74 -2.49 8.56
CA GLY A 98 -14.60 -2.46 7.11
C GLY A 98 -13.26 -1.93 6.61
N ARG A 99 -12.41 -1.35 7.49
CA ARG A 99 -11.11 -0.80 7.09
C ARG A 99 -10.06 -1.90 6.98
N TRP A 100 -9.13 -1.71 6.05
CA TRP A 100 -7.93 -2.52 5.96
C TRP A 100 -6.88 -2.05 6.96
N GLN A 101 -6.39 -2.97 7.78
CA GLN A 101 -5.27 -2.76 8.68
C GLN A 101 -4.06 -3.50 8.12
N ILE A 102 -2.93 -2.80 7.98
CA ILE A 102 -1.67 -3.47 7.66
C ILE A 102 -1.24 -4.32 8.86
N VAL A 103 -0.86 -5.55 8.58
CA VAL A 103 -0.33 -6.48 9.56
C VAL A 103 1.09 -6.83 9.14
N ASN A 104 1.99 -6.82 10.12
CA ASN A 104 3.31 -7.41 9.95
C ASN A 104 3.16 -8.88 10.38
N GLU A 105 3.59 -9.81 9.53
CA GLU A 105 3.75 -11.21 9.93
C GLU A 105 4.95 -11.38 10.87
#